data_AF-A0A2N2G8F4-F1
#
_entry.id   AF-A0A2N2G8F4-F1
#
_cell.length_a   1.000
_cell.length_b   1.000
_cell.length_c   1.000
_cell.angle_alpha   90.00
_cell.angle_beta   90.00
_cell.angle_gamma   90.00
#
_symmetry.space_group_name_H-M   'P 1'
#
loop_
_entity.id
_entity.type
_entity.pdbx_description
1 polymer ?
#
loop_
_entity_poly.entity_id
_entity_poly.type
_entity_poly.pdbx_seq_one_letter_code
_entity_poly.pdbx_strand_id
1 'polypeptide(L)'
;MDCMADMSDQRKDKKNEAGGPAVARKNPAGEKLGAAFDELIGNNAAFRDALMTAQRAAQSDISVLIIGESGTGKEILARAIHQRSSRRGKPLVDVNCAAIPDSLIESELFGYERGAFTGARAE
;
A
#
# COMPACT_ATOMS: atom_id res chain seq x y z
N MET A 1 -36.19 13.22 -49.77
CA MET A 1 -35.20 13.82 -50.68
C MET A 1 -34.83 15.17 -50.13
N ASP A 2 -33.65 15.49 -49.64
CA ASP A 2 -32.43 14.78 -49.25
C ASP A 2 -31.74 15.76 -48.30
N CYS A 3 -31.26 15.33 -47.14
CA CYS A 3 -30.30 16.11 -46.37
C CYS A 3 -29.25 15.14 -45.85
N MET A 4 -28.34 14.81 -46.76
CA MET A 4 -27.17 13.99 -46.55
C MET A 4 -25.96 14.83 -47.01
N ALA A 5 -24.88 14.78 -46.21
CA ALA A 5 -23.56 15.44 -46.32
C ALA A 5 -23.50 16.89 -45.74
N ASP A 6 -22.53 17.29 -44.91
CA ASP A 6 -21.19 16.78 -44.55
C ASP A 6 -20.99 16.92 -43.02
N MET A 7 -20.50 15.94 -42.26
CA MET A 7 -19.13 15.38 -42.18
C MET A 7 -18.04 16.36 -41.72
N SER A 8 -17.67 16.18 -40.44
CA SER A 8 -16.31 16.32 -39.88
C SER A 8 -15.85 17.70 -39.39
N ASP A 9 -16.07 18.02 -38.09
CA ASP A 9 -15.00 18.62 -37.28
C ASP A 9 -15.21 18.48 -35.75
N GLN A 10 -14.09 18.18 -35.07
CA GLN A 10 -13.75 18.42 -33.66
C GLN A 10 -14.79 18.16 -32.54
N ARG A 11 -14.67 17.02 -31.84
CA ARG A 11 -14.61 16.95 -30.36
C ARG A 11 -13.73 15.79 -29.90
N LYS A 12 -12.42 16.06 -29.85
CA LYS A 12 -11.55 15.42 -28.86
C LYS A 12 -11.90 15.95 -27.46
N ASP A 13 -11.46 15.19 -26.46
CA ASP A 13 -11.26 15.59 -25.06
C ASP A 13 -12.43 15.39 -24.08
N LYS A 14 -12.43 14.21 -23.44
CA LYS A 14 -12.30 14.07 -21.96
C LYS A 14 -12.27 12.59 -21.55
N LYS A 15 -11.06 12.04 -21.41
CA LYS A 15 -10.79 10.86 -20.57
C LYS A 15 -9.91 11.33 -19.40
N ASN A 16 -10.55 11.89 -18.37
CA ASN A 16 -10.04 11.95 -17.00
C ASN A 16 -10.53 10.65 -16.31
N GLU A 17 -9.87 9.98 -15.39
CA GLU A 17 -8.64 10.18 -14.62
C GLU A 17 -8.30 8.81 -14.03
N ALA A 18 -7.10 8.29 -14.31
CA ALA A 18 -6.48 7.23 -13.51
C ALA A 18 -4.98 7.58 -13.39
N GLY A 19 -4.73 8.78 -12.87
CA GLY A 19 -3.39 9.23 -12.52
C GLY A 19 -2.95 8.56 -11.22
N GLY A 20 -2.51 7.30 -11.29
CA GLY A 20 -1.60 6.78 -10.28
C GLY A 20 -0.26 7.52 -10.39
N PRO A 21 0.46 7.80 -9.29
CA PRO A 21 1.70 8.54 -9.38
C PRO A 21 2.71 7.70 -10.17
N ALA A 22 3.08 8.20 -11.35
CA ALA A 22 4.16 7.64 -12.14
C ALA A 22 5.47 7.84 -11.38
N VAL A 23 5.86 6.85 -10.57
CA VAL A 23 7.16 6.83 -9.90
C VAL A 23 8.22 6.79 -11.00
N ALA A 24 8.98 7.88 -11.10
CA ALA A 24 10.00 8.11 -12.11
C ALA A 24 10.96 6.91 -12.22
N ARG A 25 11.08 6.36 -13.44
CA ARG A 25 12.00 5.27 -13.79
C ARG A 25 13.44 5.78 -13.75
N LYS A 26 14.10 5.71 -12.60
CA LYS A 26 15.56 5.87 -12.50
C LYS A 26 16.16 4.48 -12.38
N ASN A 27 17.04 4.10 -13.32
CA ASN A 27 17.72 2.80 -13.34
C ASN A 27 18.40 2.53 -11.97
N PRO A 28 18.03 1.47 -11.23
CA PRO A 28 18.45 1.27 -9.83
C PRO A 28 19.77 0.49 -9.69
N ALA A 29 20.60 0.43 -10.74
CA ALA A 29 21.74 -0.50 -10.83
C ALA A 29 22.87 -0.29 -9.78
N GLY A 30 22.75 0.64 -8.83
CA GLY A 30 23.79 0.91 -7.84
C GLY A 30 23.32 1.15 -6.40
N GLU A 31 22.02 1.15 -6.11
CA GLU A 31 21.54 1.39 -4.74
C GLU A 31 21.39 0.06 -4.01
N LYS A 32 22.18 -0.15 -2.95
CA LYS A 32 22.12 -1.36 -2.14
C LYS A 32 20.89 -1.32 -1.23
N LEU A 33 20.18 -2.46 -1.19
CA LEU A 33 19.13 -2.70 -0.21
C LEU A 33 19.74 -2.84 1.19
N GLY A 34 19.05 -2.29 2.20
CA GLY A 34 19.46 -2.47 3.60
C GLY A 34 19.12 -3.87 4.12
N ALA A 35 19.85 -4.32 5.14
CA ALA A 35 19.78 -5.69 5.67
C ALA A 35 18.38 -6.20 6.04
N ALA A 36 17.45 -5.31 6.42
CA ALA A 36 16.05 -5.68 6.71
C ALA A 36 15.29 -6.19 5.49
N PHE A 37 15.75 -5.87 4.27
CA PHE A 37 15.16 -6.35 3.02
C PHE A 37 15.84 -7.64 2.52
N ASP A 38 16.88 -8.16 3.18
CA ASP A 38 17.59 -9.37 2.74
C ASP A 38 16.73 -10.63 2.91
N GLU A 39 15.73 -10.60 3.81
CA GLU A 39 14.75 -11.68 3.98
C GLU A 39 13.81 -11.81 2.75
N LEU A 40 13.69 -10.75 1.94
CA LEU A 40 12.83 -10.70 0.75
C LEU A 40 13.59 -11.23 -0.48
N ILE A 41 13.44 -12.53 -0.73
CA ILE A 41 14.13 -13.22 -1.83
C ILE A 41 13.36 -13.05 -3.14
N GLY A 42 13.97 -12.41 -4.13
CA GLY A 42 13.39 -12.30 -5.47
C GLY A 42 14.37 -11.74 -6.51
N ASN A 43 14.35 -12.32 -7.72
CA ASN A 43 15.27 -11.94 -8.81
C ASN A 43 14.62 -11.11 -9.93
N ASN A 44 13.32 -10.83 -9.85
CA ASN A 44 12.63 -10.01 -10.85
C ASN A 44 12.99 -8.52 -10.68
N ALA A 45 13.24 -7.82 -11.80
CA ALA A 45 13.51 -6.39 -11.82
C ALA A 45 12.37 -5.57 -11.17
N ALA A 46 11.11 -5.89 -11.47
CA ALA A 46 9.96 -5.19 -10.88
C ALA A 46 9.88 -5.36 -9.36
N PHE A 47 10.29 -6.53 -8.86
CA PHE A 47 10.37 -6.78 -7.42
C PHE A 47 11.46 -5.93 -6.77
N ARG A 48 12.64 -5.86 -7.39
CA ARG A 48 13.73 -4.99 -6.91
C ARG A 48 13.30 -3.52 -6.90
N ASP A 49 12.62 -3.04 -7.95
CA ASP A 49 12.09 -1.67 -8.01
C ASP A 49 11.10 -1.38 -6.86
N ALA A 50 10.25 -2.34 -6.52
CA ALA A 50 9.35 -2.25 -5.37
C ALA A 50 10.13 -2.15 -4.05
N LEU A 51 11.16 -2.97 -3.85
CA LEU A 51 12.03 -2.91 -2.66
C LEU A 51 12.77 -1.56 -2.56
N MET A 52 13.25 -1.02 -3.68
CA MET A 52 13.87 0.31 -3.71
C MET A 52 12.90 1.42 -3.34
N THR A 53 11.64 1.29 -3.76
CA THR A 53 10.57 2.23 -3.41
C THR A 53 10.21 2.12 -1.92
N ALA A 54 10.11 0.89 -1.40
CA ALA A 54 9.91 0.63 0.02
C ALA A 54 11.05 1.18 0.89
N GLN A 55 12.31 1.02 0.46
CA GLN A 55 13.48 1.58 1.15
C GLN A 55 13.42 3.12 1.24
N ARG A 56 12.99 3.79 0.16
CA ARG A 56 12.80 5.24 0.16
C ARG A 56 11.63 5.65 1.06
N ALA A 57 10.52 4.93 0.99
CA ALA A 57 9.36 5.19 1.85
C ALA A 57 9.70 5.05 3.34
N ALA A 58 10.53 4.08 3.71
CA ALA A 58 10.98 3.86 5.09
C ALA A 58 11.70 5.08 5.69
N GLN A 59 12.37 5.89 4.88
CA GLN A 59 13.08 7.10 5.36
C GLN A 59 12.13 8.28 5.67
N SER A 60 10.85 8.15 5.34
CA SER A 60 9.85 9.21 5.49
C SER A 60 8.75 8.80 6.46
N ASP A 61 8.01 9.79 6.97
CA ASP A 61 6.93 9.59 7.94
C ASP A 61 5.55 9.41 7.28
N ILE A 62 5.51 8.99 6.02
CA ILE A 62 4.28 8.87 5.23
C ILE A 62 3.57 7.52 5.44
N SER A 63 2.27 7.49 5.13
CA SER A 63 1.53 6.24 5.01
C SER A 63 1.93 5.49 3.74
N VAL A 64 2.06 4.17 3.83
CA VAL A 64 2.45 3.29 2.72
C VAL A 64 1.35 2.29 2.43
N LEU A 65 0.94 2.18 1.16
CA LEU A 65 0.01 1.17 0.68
C LEU A 65 0.77 0.09 -0.10
N ILE A 66 0.69 -1.16 0.35
CA ILE A 66 1.30 -2.31 -0.31
C ILE A 66 0.19 -3.11 -1.01
N ILE A 67 0.31 -3.26 -2.32
CA ILE A 67 -0.67 -3.98 -3.15
C ILE A 67 0.00 -5.24 -3.71
N GLY A 68 -0.74 -6.35 -3.71
CA GLY A 68 -0.28 -7.61 -4.24
C GLY A 68 -1.20 -8.76 -3.87
N GLU A 69 -1.10 -9.86 -4.61
CA GLU A 69 -1.89 -11.07 -4.38
C GLU A 69 -1.66 -11.67 -2.99
N SER A 70 -2.59 -12.50 -2.53
CA SER A 70 -2.46 -13.21 -1.26
C SER A 70 -1.20 -14.10 -1.27
N GLY A 71 -0.46 -14.14 -0.17
CA GLY A 71 0.76 -14.96 -0.05
C GLY A 71 2.03 -14.40 -0.71
N THR A 72 2.02 -13.17 -1.24
CA THR A 72 3.20 -12.53 -1.85
C THR A 72 4.19 -11.92 -0.85
N GLY A 73 3.98 -12.10 0.46
CA GLY A 73 4.89 -11.63 1.52
C GLY A 73 4.79 -10.14 1.82
N LYS A 74 3.61 -9.54 1.68
CA LYS A 74 3.37 -8.11 1.96
C LYS A 74 3.66 -7.75 3.42
N GLU A 75 3.40 -8.69 4.33
CA GLU A 75 3.63 -8.59 5.77
C GLU A 75 5.12 -8.48 6.09
N ILE A 76 5.95 -9.27 5.40
CA ILE A 76 7.41 -9.23 5.53
C ILE A 76 7.93 -7.89 4.99
N LEU A 77 7.39 -7.42 3.87
CA LEU A 77 7.75 -6.11 3.31
C LEU A 77 7.38 -4.95 4.26
N ALA A 78 6.19 -4.97 4.86
CA ALA A 78 5.78 -3.97 5.85
C ALA A 78 6.71 -3.95 7.07
N ARG A 79 7.10 -5.14 7.56
CA ARG A 79 8.05 -5.28 8.66
C ARG A 79 9.44 -4.74 8.31
N ALA A 80 9.93 -5.00 7.09
CA ALA A 80 11.20 -4.47 6.61
C ALA A 80 11.18 -2.94 6.52
N ILE A 81 10.08 -2.35 6.04
CA ILE A 81 9.89 -0.88 6.02
C ILE A 81 9.96 -0.32 7.45
N HIS A 82 9.23 -0.93 8.41
CA HIS A 82 9.27 -0.49 9.81
C HIS A 82 10.68 -0.54 10.41
N GLN A 83 11.40 -1.64 10.21
CA GLN A 83 12.77 -1.84 10.71
C GLN A 83 13.77 -0.82 10.13
N ARG A 84 13.52 -0.31 8.92
CA ARG A 84 14.39 0.69 8.25
C ARG A 84 13.94 2.13 8.48
N SER A 85 12.82 2.33 9.17
CA SER A 85 12.29 3.66 9.46
C SER A 85 12.89 4.31 10.70
N SER A 86 12.60 5.60 10.88
CA SER A 86 12.84 6.33 12.14
C SER A 86 12.07 5.72 13.32
N ARG A 87 11.02 4.93 13.05
CA ARG A 87 10.12 4.32 14.03
C ARG A 87 10.54 2.91 14.46
N ARG A 88 11.67 2.37 13.97
CA ARG A 88 12.12 0.99 14.25
C ARG A 88 12.21 0.59 15.72
N GLY A 89 12.42 1.55 16.63
CA GLY A 89 12.49 1.32 18.08
C GLY A 89 11.12 1.29 18.76
N LYS A 90 10.04 1.53 18.02
CA LYS A 90 8.66 1.51 18.51
C LYS A 90 7.98 0.18 18.17
N PRO A 91 6.96 -0.24 18.95
CA PRO A 91 6.20 -1.44 18.65
C PRO A 91 5.55 -1.37 17.26
N LEU A 92 5.59 -2.49 16.55
CA LEU A 92 4.84 -2.72 15.31
C LEU A 92 3.63 -3.58 15.65
N VAL A 93 2.44 -3.02 15.52
CA VAL A 93 1.18 -3.73 15.71
C VAL A 93 0.65 -4.14 14.33
N ASP A 94 0.51 -5.44 14.13
CA ASP A 94 -0.02 -6.02 12.90
C ASP A 94 -1.48 -6.43 13.12
N VAL A 95 -2.37 -6.06 12.19
CA VAL A 95 -3.81 -6.30 12.31
C VAL A 95 -4.31 -6.93 11.02
N ASN A 96 -4.79 -8.16 11.12
CA ASN A 96 -5.43 -8.84 10.01
C ASN A 96 -6.93 -8.53 9.97
N CYS A 97 -7.32 -7.51 9.19
CA CYS A 97 -8.72 -7.09 9.08
C CYS A 97 -9.64 -8.20 8.53
N ALA A 98 -9.12 -9.17 7.77
CA ALA A 98 -9.95 -10.27 7.25
C ALA A 98 -10.32 -11.31 8.32
N ALA A 99 -9.62 -11.32 9.46
CA ALA A 99 -9.90 -12.23 10.57
C ALA A 99 -10.86 -11.61 11.62
N ILE A 100 -11.13 -10.30 11.53
CA ILE A 100 -11.97 -9.58 12.49
C ILE A 100 -13.38 -9.42 11.88
N PRO A 101 -14.45 -9.82 12.59
CA PRO A 101 -15.81 -9.54 12.14
C PRO A 101 -16.10 -8.05 12.02
N ASP A 102 -16.86 -7.64 11.00
CA ASP A 102 -17.21 -6.23 10.76
C ASP A 102 -17.88 -5.56 11.97
N SER A 103 -18.66 -6.31 12.75
CA SER A 103 -19.33 -5.79 13.95
C SER A 103 -18.37 -5.49 15.11
N LEU A 104 -17.13 -5.98 15.06
CA LEU A 104 -16.13 -5.84 16.13
C LEU A 104 -14.91 -5.02 15.70
N ILE A 105 -14.73 -4.73 14.41
CA ILE A 105 -13.53 -4.06 13.91
C ILE A 105 -13.28 -2.69 14.56
N GLU A 106 -14.34 -1.91 14.79
CA GLU A 106 -14.24 -0.62 15.45
C GLU A 106 -13.83 -0.76 16.92
N SER A 107 -14.42 -1.74 17.60
CA SER A 107 -14.15 -2.02 19.02
C SER A 107 -12.72 -2.52 19.24
N GLU A 108 -12.15 -3.28 18.30
CA GLU A 108 -10.76 -3.76 18.37
C GLU A 108 -9.74 -2.65 18.03
N LEU A 109 -10.05 -1.80 17.03
CA LEU A 109 -9.11 -0.76 16.58
C LEU A 109 -9.09 0.46 17.50
N PHE A 110 -10.24 0.83 18.07
CA PHE A 110 -10.38 2.07 18.84
C PHE A 110 -10.66 1.83 20.33
N GLY A 111 -10.95 0.58 20.71
CA GLY A 111 -11.43 0.25 22.04
C GLY A 111 -12.93 0.54 22.20
N TYR A 112 -13.47 0.10 23.32
CA TYR A 112 -14.87 0.33 23.69
C TYR A 112 -14.99 0.47 25.21
N GLU A 113 -16.01 1.18 25.66
CA GLU A 113 -16.32 1.27 27.09
C GLU A 113 -17.17 0.09 27.57
N ARG A 114 -17.08 -0.23 28.87
CA ARG A 114 -17.90 -1.28 29.50
C ARG A 114 -19.39 -1.01 29.23
N GLY A 115 -20.08 -1.99 28.66
CA GLY A 115 -21.51 -1.89 28.35
C GLY A 115 -21.85 -1.27 26.99
N ALA A 116 -20.88 -0.96 26.13
CA ALA A 116 -21.13 -0.45 24.78
C ALA A 116 -21.95 -1.41 23.89
N PHE A 117 -21.86 -2.73 24.13
CA PHE A 117 -22.69 -3.76 23.48
C PHE A 117 -22.88 -4.99 24.39
N THR A 118 -23.80 -5.88 24.03
CA THR A 118 -24.04 -7.14 24.77
C THR A 118 -22.81 -8.05 24.66
N GLY A 119 -21.95 -8.03 25.68
CA GLY A 119 -20.67 -8.74 25.69
C GLY A 119 -19.46 -7.86 26.02
N ALA A 120 -19.63 -6.53 26.13
CA ALA A 120 -18.58 -5.57 26.47
C ALA A 120 -18.10 -5.69 27.93
N ARG A 121 -17.42 -6.79 28.26
CA ARG A 121 -16.64 -6.96 29.49
C ARG A 121 -15.26 -6.37 29.23
N ALA A 122 -15.08 -5.07 29.46
CA ALA A 122 -13.73 -4.51 29.38
C ALA A 122 -12.85 -5.19 30.43
N GLU A 123 -11.78 -5.84 29.99
CA GLU A 123 -10.65 -6.22 30.84
C GLU A 123 -9.84 -4.97 31.21
#